data_AF-A0A085LQQ2-F1
#
_entry.id   AF-A0A085LQQ2-F1
#
_cell.length_a   1.000
_cell.length_b   1.000
_cell.length_c   1.000
_cell.angle_alpha   90.00
_cell.angle_beta   90.00
_cell.angle_gamma   90.00
#
_symmetry.space_group_name_H-M   'P 1'
#
loop_
_entity.id
_entity.type
_entity.pdbx_description
1 polymer ?
#
loop_
_entity_poly.entity_id
_entity_poly.type
_entity_poly.pdbx_seq_one_letter_code
_entity_poly.pdbx_strand_id
1 'polypeptide(L)'
;MRKPGAPFRPIISTINSTTTELSRYLKKITKPLTGKEPSFVKNSRILARELRDWPLASDEILISYDVKELFPSIPISHALKLLFDLLSKDDTLFDRTKLNPFHITKLTSFCMREGNYFHFDDKFYKQVNGAPMGSPVSPVLVEVLIESVE
;
A
#
# COMPACT_ATOMS: atom_id res chain seq x y z
N MET A 1 -2.11 26.92 -6.82
CA MET A 1 -2.75 27.02 -8.15
C MET A 1 -2.85 25.60 -8.72
N ARG A 2 -4.04 25.10 -9.09
CA ARG A 2 -4.25 23.69 -9.50
C ARG A 2 -4.79 23.63 -10.92
N LYS A 3 -4.39 22.63 -11.71
CA LYS A 3 -4.87 22.43 -13.10
C LYS A 3 -6.38 22.13 -13.11
N PRO A 4 -7.20 22.85 -13.91
CA PRO A 4 -8.61 22.53 -14.12
C PRO A 4 -8.78 21.09 -14.65
N GLY A 5 -9.73 20.35 -14.10
CA GLY A 5 -10.07 18.98 -14.54
C GLY A 5 -9.32 17.83 -13.85
N ALA A 6 -8.36 18.11 -12.96
CA ALA A 6 -7.69 17.05 -12.20
C ALA A 6 -8.55 16.61 -10.97
N PRO A 7 -8.88 15.31 -10.82
CA PRO A 7 -9.68 14.84 -9.68
C PRO A 7 -8.99 15.13 -8.35
N PHE A 8 -9.78 15.42 -7.32
CA PHE A 8 -9.26 15.65 -5.97
C PHE A 8 -8.65 14.35 -5.42
N ARG A 9 -7.46 14.46 -4.82
CA ARG A 9 -6.85 13.36 -4.07
C ARG A 9 -7.04 13.67 -2.59
N PRO A 10 -7.98 13.03 -1.89
CA PRO A 10 -8.08 13.20 -0.44
C PRO A 10 -6.83 12.60 0.19
N ILE A 11 -5.99 13.45 0.78
CA ILE A 11 -4.81 13.04 1.55
C ILE A 11 -5.14 13.27 3.01
N ILE A 12 -5.01 12.21 3.81
CA ILE A 12 -5.23 12.28 5.25
C ILE A 12 -3.86 12.47 5.90
N SER A 13 -3.65 13.63 6.51
CA SER A 13 -2.46 13.83 7.33
C SER A 13 -2.54 12.93 8.56
N THR A 14 -1.67 11.94 8.62
CA THR A 14 -1.48 11.13 9.81
C THR A 14 -0.33 11.64 10.67
N ILE A 15 0.07 12.91 10.55
CA ILE A 15 1.13 13.46 11.42
C ILE A 15 0.51 13.70 12.80
N ASN A 16 1.14 13.17 13.85
CA ASN A 16 0.67 13.24 15.23
C ASN A 16 -0.73 12.65 15.46
N SER A 17 -1.20 11.75 14.58
CA SER A 17 -2.42 10.98 14.83
C SER A 17 -2.14 9.84 15.82
N THR A 18 -3.20 9.35 16.46
CA THR A 18 -3.16 8.23 17.41
C THR A 18 -2.59 6.95 16.79
N THR A 19 -2.68 6.78 15.47
CA THR A 19 -2.24 5.58 14.75
C THR A 19 -0.89 5.72 14.07
N THR A 20 -0.23 6.87 14.17
CA THR A 20 1.01 7.14 13.42
C THR A 20 2.13 6.18 13.80
N GLU A 21 2.45 6.10 15.09
CA GLU A 21 3.54 5.25 15.60
C GLU A 21 3.26 3.78 15.31
N LEU A 22 2.01 3.35 15.55
CA LEU A 22 1.56 2.00 15.24
C LEU A 22 1.74 1.68 13.75
N SER A 23 1.30 2.57 12.86
CA SER A 23 1.43 2.37 11.41
C SER A 23 2.90 2.31 10.98
N ARG A 24 3.79 3.11 11.59
CA ARG A 24 5.23 3.05 11.31
C ARG A 24 5.85 1.74 11.79
N TYR A 25 5.46 1.28 12.97
CA TYR A 25 5.89 -0.01 13.51
C TYR A 25 5.42 -1.17 12.63
N LEU A 26 4.13 -1.21 12.27
CA LEU A 26 3.56 -2.20 11.38
C LEU A 26 4.26 -2.19 10.01
N LYS A 27 4.46 -1.02 9.40
CA LYS A 27 5.24 -0.89 8.16
C LYS A 27 6.62 -1.53 8.29
N LYS A 28 7.35 -1.25 9.37
CA LYS A 28 8.71 -1.79 9.57
C LYS A 28 8.72 -3.31 9.57
N ILE A 29 7.77 -3.94 10.26
CA ILE A 29 7.71 -5.40 10.38
C ILE A 29 7.13 -6.07 9.14
N THR A 30 6.24 -5.42 8.37
CA THR A 30 5.62 -6.02 7.18
C THR A 30 6.36 -5.72 5.88
N LYS A 31 7.19 -4.66 5.81
CA LYS A 31 7.88 -4.28 4.57
C LYS A 31 8.72 -5.40 3.92
N PRO A 32 9.41 -6.28 4.67
CA PRO A 32 10.16 -7.39 4.07
C PRO A 32 9.30 -8.45 3.37
N LEU A 33 7.97 -8.36 3.41
CA LEU A 33 7.07 -9.27 2.70
C LEU A 33 6.95 -8.93 1.21
N THR A 34 7.11 -7.66 0.85
CA THR A 34 6.87 -7.10 -0.50
C THR A 34 8.18 -6.90 -1.27
N GLY A 35 8.07 -6.69 -2.59
CA GLY A 35 9.18 -6.37 -3.48
C GLY A 35 10.06 -7.58 -3.78
N LYS A 36 9.47 -8.77 -3.71
CA LYS A 36 10.14 -10.05 -4.00
C LYS A 36 9.86 -10.53 -5.43
N GLU A 37 8.83 -9.98 -6.08
CA GLU A 37 8.47 -10.39 -7.43
C GLU A 37 9.52 -9.94 -8.46
N PRO A 38 9.76 -10.73 -9.54
CA PRO A 38 10.73 -10.39 -10.58
C PRO A 38 10.42 -9.06 -11.30
N SER A 39 9.14 -8.68 -11.32
CA SER A 39 8.59 -7.43 -11.87
C SER A 39 8.93 -6.20 -11.02
N PHE A 40 9.40 -6.37 -9.77
CA PHE A 40 9.60 -5.25 -8.85
C PHE A 40 10.72 -4.33 -9.35
N VAL A 41 10.35 -3.09 -9.68
CA VAL A 41 11.32 -2.07 -10.07
C VAL A 41 11.53 -1.04 -8.97
N LYS A 42 12.78 -0.94 -8.52
CA LYS A 42 13.17 -0.07 -7.39
C LYS A 42 12.93 1.42 -7.64
N ASN A 43 13.10 1.90 -8.87
CA ASN A 43 12.88 3.30 -9.22
C ASN A 43 12.75 3.52 -10.73
N SER A 44 12.24 4.69 -11.11
CA SER A 44 11.98 5.06 -12.51
C SER A 44 13.22 5.11 -13.40
N ARG A 45 14.42 5.35 -12.85
CA ARG A 45 15.66 5.35 -13.66
C ARG A 45 16.03 3.94 -14.11
N ILE A 46 15.87 2.95 -13.25
CA ILE A 46 16.09 1.54 -13.58
C ILE A 46 15.06 1.11 -14.62
N LEU A 47 13.77 1.41 -14.39
CA LEU A 47 12.70 1.11 -15.35
C LEU A 47 13.00 1.71 -16.72
N ALA A 48 13.36 3.00 -16.78
CA ALA A 48 13.62 3.68 -18.04
C ALA A 48 14.84 3.12 -18.79
N ARG A 49 15.81 2.54 -18.08
CA ARG A 49 16.94 1.85 -18.69
C ARG A 49 16.50 0.50 -19.25
N GLU A 50 15.80 -0.30 -18.45
CA GLU A 50 15.31 -1.62 -18.86
C GLU A 50 14.35 -1.54 -20.05
N LEU A 51 13.43 -0.57 -20.06
CA LEU A 51 12.53 -0.33 -21.19
C LEU A 51 13.23 0.17 -22.44
N ARG A 52 14.34 0.91 -22.30
CA ARG A 52 15.13 1.40 -23.45
C ARG A 52 15.81 0.25 -24.18
N ASP A 53 16.34 -0.70 -23.42
CA ASP A 53 17.09 -1.83 -23.95
C ASP A 53 16.19 -3.05 -24.21
N TRP A 54 14.88 -2.92 -23.99
CA TRP A 54 13.91 -4.00 -24.17
C TRP A 54 13.78 -4.38 -25.65
N PRO A 55 14.03 -5.65 -26.03
CA PRO A 55 13.86 -6.08 -27.41
C PRO A 55 12.39 -6.09 -27.77
N LEU A 56 12.01 -5.31 -28.78
CA LEU A 56 10.66 -5.26 -29.33
C LEU A 56 10.72 -5.70 -30.80
N ALA A 57 9.99 -6.76 -31.16
CA ALA A 57 9.90 -7.19 -32.54
C ALA A 57 9.08 -6.19 -33.38
N SER A 58 9.22 -6.26 -34.71
CA SER A 58 8.53 -5.34 -35.64
C SER A 58 7.00 -5.44 -35.61
N ASP A 59 6.46 -6.54 -35.10
CA ASP A 59 5.04 -6.85 -34.96
C ASP A 59 4.53 -6.75 -33.52
N GLU A 60 5.39 -6.36 -32.57
CA GLU A 60 5.01 -6.16 -31.18
C GLU A 60 4.72 -4.70 -30.84
N ILE A 61 3.85 -4.49 -29.86
CA ILE A 61 3.55 -3.18 -29.32
C ILE A 61 3.68 -3.19 -27.80
N LEU A 62 4.24 -2.11 -27.24
CA LEU A 62 4.31 -1.91 -25.80
C LEU A 62 3.05 -1.17 -25.33
N ILE A 63 2.32 -1.74 -24.37
CA ILE A 63 1.11 -1.16 -23.80
C ILE A 63 1.36 -0.74 -22.35
N SER A 64 0.87 0.43 -21.97
CA SER A 64 0.93 0.93 -20.60
C SER A 64 -0.49 1.00 -20.02
N TYR A 65 -0.66 0.41 -18.84
CA TYR A 65 -1.88 0.47 -18.04
C TYR A 65 -1.63 1.30 -16.78
N ASP A 66 -2.64 2.06 -16.33
CA ASP A 66 -2.60 2.80 -15.08
C ASP A 66 -3.83 2.45 -14.22
N VAL A 67 -3.62 2.23 -12.92
CA VAL A 67 -4.70 1.89 -11.99
C VAL A 67 -5.36 3.18 -11.52
N LYS A 68 -6.61 3.36 -11.92
CA LYS A 68 -7.41 4.50 -11.47
C LYS A 68 -7.67 4.42 -9.96
N GLU A 69 -7.35 5.49 -9.23
CA GLU A 69 -7.67 5.65 -7.81
C GLU A 69 -7.25 4.47 -6.93
N LEU A 70 -6.01 4.01 -7.10
CA LEU A 70 -5.45 2.83 -6.45
C LEU A 70 -5.80 2.71 -4.95
N PHE A 71 -5.39 3.69 -4.13
CA PHE A 71 -5.59 3.65 -2.67
C PHE A 71 -7.08 3.61 -2.27
N PRO A 72 -7.97 4.51 -2.75
CA PRO A 72 -9.40 4.48 -2.48
C PRO A 72 -10.09 3.19 -2.94
N SER A 73 -9.55 2.51 -3.95
CA SER A 73 -10.15 1.33 -4.57
C SER A 73 -9.69 0.00 -3.93
N ILE A 74 -8.75 0.03 -2.98
CA ILE A 74 -8.25 -1.21 -2.36
C ILE A 74 -9.37 -1.94 -1.59
N PRO A 75 -9.65 -3.21 -1.90
CA PRO A 75 -10.52 -4.06 -1.10
C PRO A 75 -9.80 -4.46 0.20
N ILE A 76 -9.91 -3.63 1.24
CA ILE A 76 -9.18 -3.79 2.52
C ILE A 76 -9.31 -5.20 3.10
N SER A 77 -10.50 -5.81 3.08
CA SER A 77 -10.68 -7.19 3.58
C SER A 77 -9.82 -8.21 2.85
N HIS A 78 -9.71 -8.09 1.52
CA HIS A 78 -8.94 -9.02 0.71
C HIS A 78 -7.44 -8.81 0.94
N ALA A 79 -6.98 -7.55 0.92
CA ALA A 79 -5.57 -7.23 1.19
C ALA A 79 -5.12 -7.69 2.59
N LEU A 80 -5.99 -7.59 3.61
CA LEU A 80 -5.70 -8.10 4.96
C LEU A 80 -5.59 -9.63 5.00
N LYS A 81 -6.38 -10.35 4.19
CA LYS A 81 -6.27 -11.80 4.07
C LYS A 81 -4.92 -12.20 3.45
N LEU A 82 -4.54 -11.56 2.35
CA LEU A 82 -3.25 -11.76 1.70
C LEU A 82 -2.08 -11.47 2.66
N LEU A 83 -2.17 -10.37 3.40
CA LEU A 83 -1.17 -10.02 4.43
C LEU A 83 -1.06 -11.12 5.49
N PHE A 84 -2.18 -11.64 5.99
CA PHE A 84 -2.19 -12.74 6.96
C PHE A 84 -1.54 -14.00 6.40
N ASP A 85 -1.85 -14.38 5.16
CA ASP A 85 -1.31 -15.56 4.51
C ASP A 85 0.20 -15.44 4.30
N LEU A 86 0.69 -14.26 3.90
CA LEU A 86 2.12 -13.96 3.78
C LEU A 86 2.83 -14.02 5.13
N LEU A 87 2.27 -13.39 6.16
CA LEU A 87 2.84 -13.41 7.52
C LEU A 87 2.89 -14.83 8.10
N SER A 88 1.90 -15.66 7.79
CA SER A 88 1.83 -17.04 8.27
C SER A 88 2.87 -17.96 7.63
N LYS A 89 3.42 -17.57 6.48
CA LYS A 89 4.48 -18.28 5.75
C LYS A 89 5.86 -17.65 5.95
N ASP A 90 5.96 -16.58 6.75
CA ASP A 90 7.21 -15.86 6.94
C ASP A 90 7.98 -16.36 8.17
N ASP A 91 8.93 -17.27 7.91
CA ASP A 91 9.78 -17.87 8.93
C ASP A 91 10.66 -16.84 9.68
N THR A 92 10.87 -15.64 9.11
CA THR A 92 11.67 -14.56 9.72
C THR A 92 10.83 -13.60 10.55
N LEU A 93 9.52 -13.85 10.72
CA LEU A 93 8.66 -12.96 11.49
C LEU A 93 9.08 -12.82 12.95
N PHE A 94 9.52 -13.92 13.58
CA PHE A 94 9.90 -13.91 14.99
C PHE A 94 11.14 -13.03 15.28
N ASP A 95 12.03 -12.86 14.30
CA ASP A 95 13.20 -11.97 14.40
C ASP A 95 12.81 -10.49 14.42
N ARG A 96 11.64 -10.15 13.86
CA ARG A 96 11.18 -8.76 13.70
C ARG A 96 10.24 -8.33 14.82
N THR A 97 9.49 -9.26 15.42
CA THR A 97 8.47 -8.94 16.42
C THR A 97 8.04 -10.15 17.24
N LYS A 98 7.46 -9.88 18.43
CA LYS A 98 6.74 -10.88 19.26
C LYS A 98 5.27 -11.04 18.87
N LEU A 99 4.77 -10.24 17.92
CA LEU A 99 3.40 -10.33 17.45
C LEU A 99 3.25 -11.47 16.44
N ASN A 100 2.19 -12.25 16.57
CA ASN A 100 1.83 -13.28 15.61
C ASN A 100 1.09 -12.66 14.40
N PRO A 101 0.90 -13.43 13.30
CA PRO A 101 0.18 -12.95 12.11
C PRO A 101 -1.21 -12.39 12.40
N PHE A 102 -1.95 -12.98 13.34
CA PHE A 102 -3.27 -12.51 13.75
C PHE A 102 -3.23 -11.11 14.36
N HIS A 103 -2.32 -10.86 15.31
CA HIS A 103 -2.16 -9.55 15.95
C HIS A 103 -1.80 -8.46 14.93
N ILE A 104 -0.83 -8.75 14.05
CA ILE A 104 -0.37 -7.79 13.03
C ILE A 104 -1.51 -7.46 12.07
N THR A 105 -2.24 -8.47 11.61
CA THR A 105 -3.39 -8.28 10.71
C THR A 105 -4.51 -7.49 11.39
N LYS A 106 -4.82 -7.78 12.66
CA LYS A 106 -5.85 -7.06 13.43
C LYS A 106 -5.47 -5.59 13.65
N LEU A 107 -4.21 -5.31 14.00
CA LEU A 107 -3.71 -3.95 14.17
C LEU A 107 -3.69 -3.18 12.85
N THR A 108 -3.31 -3.85 11.74
CA THR A 108 -3.37 -3.26 10.40
C THR A 108 -4.81 -2.94 10.01
N SER A 109 -5.75 -3.86 10.28
CA SER A 109 -7.19 -3.62 10.09
C SER A 109 -7.65 -2.39 10.86
N PHE A 110 -7.22 -2.25 12.13
CA PHE A 110 -7.52 -1.08 12.95
C PHE A 110 -7.03 0.22 12.31
N CYS A 111 -5.77 0.25 11.85
CA CYS A 111 -5.22 1.42 11.18
C CYS A 111 -5.96 1.78 9.87
N MET A 112 -6.44 0.79 9.13
CA MET A 112 -7.12 1.03 7.84
C MET A 112 -8.60 1.41 7.99
N ARG A 113 -9.28 0.91 9.03
CA ARG A 113 -10.72 1.07 9.21
C ARG A 113 -11.04 2.07 10.32
N GLU A 114 -10.82 1.71 11.58
CA GLU A 114 -11.25 2.50 12.73
C GLU A 114 -10.37 3.74 12.96
N GLY A 115 -9.06 3.60 12.81
CA GLY A 115 -8.09 4.67 12.98
C GLY A 115 -7.94 5.60 11.77
N ASN A 116 -8.76 5.41 10.75
CA ASN A 116 -8.76 6.18 9.52
C ASN A 116 -9.79 7.33 9.59
N TYR A 117 -9.50 8.30 10.45
CA TYR A 117 -10.31 9.49 10.60
C TYR A 117 -9.47 10.75 10.40
N PHE A 118 -10.13 11.83 9.98
CA PHE A 118 -9.51 13.13 9.74
C PHE A 118 -10.42 14.26 10.21
N HIS A 119 -9.82 15.40 10.50
CA HIS A 119 -10.51 16.61 10.93
C HIS A 119 -10.59 17.60 9.78
N PHE A 120 -11.80 18.10 9.51
CA PHE A 120 -12.04 19.13 8.49
C PHE A 120 -13.25 19.97 8.89
N ASP A 121 -13.14 21.30 8.79
CA ASP A 121 -14.26 22.22 9.09
C ASP A 121 -14.95 21.92 10.44
N ASP A 122 -14.13 21.85 11.49
CA ASP A 122 -14.54 21.56 12.88
C ASP A 122 -15.33 20.26 13.09
N LYS A 123 -15.19 19.31 12.15
CA LYS A 123 -15.84 18.01 12.19
C LYS A 123 -14.85 16.88 11.95
N PHE A 124 -15.11 15.76 12.60
CA PHE A 124 -14.40 14.51 12.36
C PHE A 124 -15.11 13.68 11.31
N TYR A 125 -14.35 13.19 10.35
CA TYR A 125 -14.81 12.30 9.29
C TYR A 125 -14.02 11.01 9.34
N LYS A 126 -14.66 9.91 8.91
CA LYS A 126 -14.04 8.61 8.77
C LYS A 126 -14.07 8.21 7.31
N GLN A 127 -12.93 7.78 6.76
CA GLN A 127 -12.91 7.22 5.42
C GLN A 127 -13.43 5.77 5.49
N VAL A 128 -14.45 5.47 4.69
CA VAL A 128 -15.18 4.19 4.73
C VAL A 128 -14.61 3.14 3.75
N ASN A 129 -13.92 3.59 2.70
CA ASN A 129 -13.41 2.72 1.63
C ASN A 129 -11.93 3.00 1.35
N GLY A 130 -11.23 1.94 0.94
CA GLY A 130 -9.83 2.02 0.53
C GLY A 130 -8.84 2.26 1.66
N ALA A 131 -7.56 2.31 1.29
CA ALA A 131 -6.46 2.60 2.19
C ALA A 131 -6.26 4.12 2.31
N PRO A 132 -6.01 4.68 3.51
CA PRO A 132 -5.73 6.10 3.68
C PRO A 132 -4.44 6.53 2.99
N MET A 133 -4.57 7.44 2.03
CA MET A 133 -3.42 8.12 1.42
C MET A 133 -2.76 9.02 2.48
N GLY A 134 -1.74 8.50 3.16
CA GLY A 134 -1.03 9.18 4.24
C GLY A 134 -0.56 8.24 5.35
N SER A 135 -1.24 7.10 5.55
CA SER A 135 -0.79 6.14 6.55
C SER A 135 0.50 5.43 6.10
N PRO A 136 1.52 5.32 6.97
CA PRO A 136 2.77 4.64 6.68
C PRO A 136 2.63 3.17 6.22
N VAL A 137 1.59 2.45 6.69
CA VAL A 137 1.39 1.02 6.36
C VAL A 137 0.57 0.81 5.10
N SER A 138 -0.18 1.82 4.63
CA SER A 138 -1.02 1.71 3.44
C SER A 138 -0.25 1.31 2.17
N PRO A 139 0.95 1.86 1.87
CA PRO A 139 1.73 1.42 0.72
C PRO A 139 2.07 -0.07 0.75
N VAL A 140 2.40 -0.63 1.92
CA VAL A 140 2.72 -2.08 2.03
C VAL A 140 1.48 -2.92 1.73
N LEU A 141 0.31 -2.50 2.22
CA LEU A 141 -0.93 -3.22 1.96
C LEU A 141 -1.34 -3.17 0.47
N VAL A 142 -1.04 -2.04 -0.20
CA VAL A 142 -1.23 -1.88 -1.65
C VAL A 142 -0.26 -2.77 -2.43
N GLU A 143 1.02 -2.78 -2.07
CA GLU A 143 2.04 -3.63 -2.69
C GLU A 143 1.67 -5.12 -2.57
N VAL A 144 1.28 -5.58 -1.37
CA VAL A 144 0.78 -6.95 -1.16
C VAL A 144 -0.38 -7.31 -2.08
N LEU A 145 -1.32 -6.38 -2.29
CA LEU A 145 -2.44 -6.62 -3.20
C LEU A 145 -1.95 -6.70 -4.65
N ILE A 146 -1.16 -5.73 -5.10
CA ILE A 146 -0.72 -5.63 -6.50
C ILE A 146 0.15 -6.83 -6.89
N GLU A 147 1.08 -7.24 -6.02
CA GLU A 147 1.91 -8.44 -6.23
C GLU A 147 1.06 -9.73 -6.32
N SER A 148 -0.15 -9.74 -5.75
CA SER A 148 -1.05 -10.92 -5.86
C SER A 148 -1.85 -10.99 -7.17
N VAL A 149 -1.86 -9.91 -7.97
CA VAL A 149 -2.55 -9.84 -9.26
C VAL A 149 -1.60 -10.08 -10.43
N GLU A 150 -0.31 -10.18 -10.16
CA GLU A 150 0.70 -10.63 -11.13
C GLU A 150 0.56 -12.13 -11.40
#